data_AF-A0AAU3DTV5-F1
#
_entry.id   AF-A0AAU3DTV5-F1
#
_cell.length_a   1.000
_cell.length_b   1.000
_cell.length_c   1.000
_cell.angle_alpha   90.00
_cell.angle_beta   90.00
_cell.angle_gamma   90.00
#
_symmetry.space_group_name_H-M   'P 1'
#
loop_
_entity.id
_entity.type
_entity.pdbx_description
1 polymer ?
#
loop_
_entity_poly.entity_id
_entity_poly.type
_entity_poly.pdbx_seq_one_letter_code
_entity_poly.pdbx_strand_id
1 'polypeptide(L)'
;MIGHLDDDRLRAFGKPARVTVWPARDALLQIGDAETLLRIVERDGRFVVEKQDRGGAWRPQMSTESLAVARRYVIGEIGVRVRAFVERGHRRPSPDEPLRDGFTLTDLGPAGLVLSWREASGERSASFPPGSWRDKAVRFARYAELSEESIVRRFGGGGGAASNALPPGSTAPAGADADAEEQRVAAREIVRLVRRELPAGADRLTMRAGVLATVDCCRWWAAWGERREEIHRPDDPALRDALHASRRASYRPGLGTWFSLELTVTSAGDVTMRFDRDDEPVWWSEPLDPTAYVAEQRSFPREETHQPPWLRQRLAQGRAQLPQRLIERGTELFGRIAPGAELVHHLLPEDDAVLVVRPVRGGGSIYVAHDGSVLFAPSAVPPHQALELFRSGQRTPAEKFAG
;
A
#
# COMPACT_ATOMS: atom_id res chain seq x y z
N MET A 1 -12.89 33.34 1.01
CA MET A 1 -11.97 32.20 1.11
C MET A 1 -12.13 31.55 2.46
N ILE A 2 -12.97 30.52 2.56
CA ILE A 2 -13.22 29.82 3.84
C ILE A 2 -12.20 28.67 3.88
N GLY A 3 -11.26 28.74 4.81
CA GLY A 3 -10.19 27.75 4.96
C GLY A 3 -10.74 26.39 5.38
N HIS A 4 -10.81 25.46 4.43
CA HIS A 4 -11.02 24.04 4.67
C HIS A 4 -9.68 23.40 5.04
N LEU A 5 -9.65 22.43 5.97
CA LEU A 5 -8.48 21.55 6.08
C LEU A 5 -8.38 20.73 4.79
N ASP A 6 -7.18 20.64 4.19
CA ASP A 6 -6.93 19.57 3.22
C ASP A 6 -6.96 18.20 3.92
N ASP A 7 -7.12 17.14 3.13
CA ASP A 7 -7.20 15.78 3.66
C ASP A 7 -5.88 15.34 4.33
N ASP A 8 -4.74 15.95 4.01
CA ASP A 8 -3.43 15.62 4.60
C ASP A 8 -3.32 16.06 6.05
N ARG A 9 -3.87 17.23 6.40
CA ARG A 9 -3.98 17.66 7.80
C ARG A 9 -4.94 16.80 8.60
N LEU A 10 -6.03 16.34 7.97
CA LEU A 10 -6.96 15.43 8.62
C LEU A 10 -6.33 14.04 8.83
N ARG A 11 -5.53 13.55 7.87
CA ARG A 11 -4.69 12.35 8.01
C ARG A 11 -3.71 12.50 9.18
N ALA A 12 -3.01 13.63 9.27
CA ALA A 12 -2.07 13.91 10.36
C ALA A 12 -2.76 13.90 11.73
N PHE A 13 -3.96 14.50 11.84
CA PHE A 13 -4.76 14.48 13.06
C PHE A 13 -5.27 13.08 13.44
N GLY A 14 -5.67 12.26 12.46
CA GLY A 14 -6.15 10.90 12.68
C GLY A 14 -5.05 9.89 13.02
N LYS A 15 -3.79 10.18 12.66
CA LYS A 15 -2.64 9.28 12.83
C LYS A 15 -2.49 8.70 14.25
N PRO A 16 -2.59 9.48 15.35
CA PRO A 16 -2.49 8.91 16.70
C PRO A 16 -3.62 7.92 17.02
N ALA A 17 -4.81 8.11 16.45
CA ALA A 17 -5.95 7.20 16.59
C ALA A 17 -5.93 6.03 15.60
N ARG A 18 -4.86 5.89 14.80
CA ARG A 18 -4.74 4.88 13.73
C ARG A 18 -5.88 4.98 12.71
N VAL A 19 -6.33 6.20 12.44
CA VAL A 19 -7.36 6.54 11.47
C VAL A 19 -6.71 7.08 10.19
N THR A 20 -7.07 6.52 9.04
CA THR A 20 -6.57 6.89 7.70
C THR A 20 -7.72 7.38 6.83
N VAL A 21 -7.44 8.33 5.92
CA VAL A 21 -8.37 8.70 4.85
C VAL A 21 -8.25 7.68 3.71
N TRP A 22 -9.36 7.07 3.35
CA TRP A 22 -9.49 6.06 2.32
C TRP A 22 -10.02 6.67 1.03
N PRO A 23 -9.48 6.31 -0.14
CA PRO A 23 -10.10 6.68 -1.41
C PRO A 23 -11.47 5.99 -1.55
N ALA A 24 -12.50 6.74 -1.93
CA ALA A 24 -13.85 6.25 -2.17
C ALA A 24 -14.43 6.92 -3.43
N ARG A 25 -15.03 6.14 -4.34
CA ARG A 25 -15.60 6.67 -5.59
C ARG A 25 -16.93 7.38 -5.38
N ASP A 26 -17.65 7.02 -4.32
CA ASP A 26 -19.02 7.42 -4.04
C ASP A 26 -19.13 8.28 -2.76
N ALA A 27 -18.01 8.77 -2.23
CA ALA A 27 -17.98 9.59 -1.03
C ALA A 27 -17.05 10.80 -1.18
N LEU A 28 -17.45 11.91 -0.58
CA LEU A 28 -16.68 13.16 -0.51
C LEU A 28 -15.52 13.08 0.48
N LEU A 29 -15.64 12.19 1.46
CA LEU A 29 -14.61 11.86 2.44
C LEU A 29 -14.90 10.44 2.94
N GLN A 30 -13.89 9.58 3.03
CA GLN A 30 -13.97 8.33 3.77
C GLN A 30 -12.76 8.24 4.69
N ILE A 31 -12.99 8.00 5.97
CA ILE A 31 -11.96 8.05 6.99
C ILE A 31 -12.30 7.09 8.12
N GLY A 32 -11.30 6.36 8.59
CA GLY A 32 -11.49 5.38 9.65
C GLY A 32 -10.33 4.44 9.79
N ASP A 33 -10.52 3.41 10.59
CA ASP A 33 -9.61 2.27 10.71
C ASP A 33 -10.22 1.05 9.98
N ALA A 34 -9.50 -0.08 9.98
CA ALA A 34 -9.96 -1.30 9.33
C ALA A 34 -11.23 -1.93 9.98
N GLU A 35 -11.61 -1.52 11.19
CA GLU A 35 -12.85 -1.98 11.83
C GLU A 35 -14.00 -0.99 11.69
N THR A 36 -13.72 0.30 11.56
CA THR A 36 -14.74 1.32 11.55
C THR A 36 -14.40 2.41 10.56
N LEU A 37 -15.26 2.53 9.55
CA LEU A 37 -15.20 3.60 8.57
C LEU A 37 -16.32 4.61 8.82
N LEU A 38 -15.97 5.88 8.68
CA LEU A 38 -16.90 6.99 8.53
C LEU A 38 -16.79 7.51 7.10
N ARG A 39 -17.90 7.87 6.48
CA ARG A 39 -17.89 8.55 5.18
C ARG A 39 -18.90 9.68 5.11
N ILE A 40 -18.65 10.64 4.23
CA ILE A 40 -19.58 11.70 3.88
C ILE A 40 -20.05 11.46 2.45
N VAL A 41 -21.37 11.33 2.28
CA VAL A 41 -22.01 11.21 0.96
C VAL A 41 -23.03 12.32 0.80
N GLU A 42 -23.27 12.76 -0.43
CA GLU A 42 -24.35 13.70 -0.74
C GLU A 42 -25.61 12.92 -1.18
N ARG A 43 -26.75 13.19 -0.55
CA ARG A 43 -28.06 12.61 -0.88
C ARG A 43 -29.15 13.66 -0.72
N ASP A 44 -29.95 13.84 -1.76
CA ASP A 44 -31.11 14.74 -1.76
C ASP A 44 -30.78 16.17 -1.28
N GLY A 45 -29.62 16.70 -1.72
CA GLY A 45 -29.15 18.03 -1.35
C GLY A 45 -28.64 18.16 0.10
N ARG A 46 -28.44 17.05 0.80
CA ARG A 46 -27.87 16.99 2.16
C ARG A 46 -26.60 16.16 2.19
N PHE A 47 -25.71 16.51 3.11
CA PHE A 47 -24.51 15.73 3.43
C PHE A 47 -24.83 14.76 4.56
N VAL A 48 -24.71 13.47 4.29
CA VAL A 48 -24.97 12.37 5.23
C VAL A 48 -23.65 11.78 5.67
N VAL A 49 -23.41 11.79 6.99
CA VAL A 49 -22.31 11.04 7.60
C VAL A 49 -22.80 9.63 7.89
N GLU A 50 -22.16 8.64 7.29
CA GLU A 50 -22.45 7.23 7.51
C GLU A 50 -21.29 6.54 8.23
N LYS A 51 -21.62 5.48 8.97
CA LYS A 51 -20.66 4.64 9.67
C LYS A 51 -20.83 3.19 9.24
N GLN A 52 -19.73 2.52 8.98
CA GLN A 52 -19.66 1.08 8.76
C GLN A 52 -18.77 0.48 9.83
N ASP A 53 -19.28 -0.54 10.52
CA ASP A 53 -18.52 -1.33 11.47
C ASP A 53 -18.25 -2.72 10.85
N ARG A 54 -16.96 -3.09 10.73
CA ARG A 54 -16.43 -4.40 10.32
C ARG A 54 -17.00 -4.93 9.01
N GLY A 55 -17.08 -4.06 8.00
CA GLY A 55 -17.64 -4.41 6.69
C GLY A 55 -19.16 -4.62 6.66
N GLY A 56 -19.87 -4.34 7.76
CA GLY A 56 -21.33 -4.41 7.82
C GLY A 56 -22.03 -3.33 6.98
N ALA A 57 -23.35 -3.25 7.05
CA ALA A 57 -24.10 -2.22 6.33
C ALA A 57 -23.74 -0.80 6.82
N TRP A 58 -23.66 0.15 5.88
CA TRP A 58 -23.54 1.58 6.20
C TRP A 58 -24.77 2.07 6.95
N ARG A 59 -24.54 2.75 8.08
CA ARG A 59 -25.61 3.30 8.93
C ARG A 59 -25.47 4.81 9.04
N PRO A 60 -26.53 5.58 8.75
CA PRO A 60 -26.49 7.03 8.94
C PRO A 60 -26.21 7.37 10.40
N GLN A 61 -25.38 8.39 10.63
CA GLN A 61 -25.04 8.92 11.95
C GLN A 61 -25.59 10.34 12.14
N MET A 62 -25.52 11.15 11.10
CA MET A 62 -25.93 12.56 11.11
C MET A 62 -26.15 13.01 9.66
N SER A 63 -27.09 13.93 9.43
CA SER A 63 -27.23 14.65 8.15
C SER A 63 -27.36 16.16 8.36
N THR A 64 -26.91 16.94 7.38
CA THR A 64 -26.93 18.42 7.44
C THR A 64 -26.87 19.00 6.03
N GLU A 65 -27.24 20.26 5.86
CA GLU A 65 -27.15 20.98 4.58
C GLU A 65 -25.76 21.55 4.32
N SER A 66 -24.86 21.48 5.30
CA SER A 66 -23.53 22.07 5.22
C SER A 66 -22.42 21.01 5.28
N LEU A 67 -21.63 20.90 4.21
CA LEU A 67 -20.46 20.01 4.16
C LEU A 67 -19.48 20.31 5.30
N ALA A 68 -19.31 21.59 5.64
CA ALA A 68 -18.45 22.00 6.75
C ALA A 68 -18.96 21.43 8.09
N VAL A 69 -20.28 21.43 8.32
CA VAL A 69 -20.88 20.84 9.53
C VAL A 69 -20.67 19.32 9.54
N ALA A 70 -20.85 18.64 8.41
CA ALA A 70 -20.60 17.20 8.29
C ALA A 70 -19.12 16.85 8.57
N ARG A 71 -18.18 17.64 8.05
CA ARG A 71 -16.75 17.47 8.32
C ARG A 71 -16.41 17.70 9.79
N ARG A 72 -16.95 18.75 10.44
CA ARG A 72 -16.78 18.99 11.88
C ARG A 72 -17.26 17.79 12.71
N TYR A 73 -18.38 17.16 12.34
CA TYR A 73 -18.88 15.96 13.01
C TYR A 73 -17.90 14.79 12.87
N VAL A 74 -17.41 14.52 11.65
CA VAL A 74 -16.41 13.48 11.40
C VAL A 74 -15.12 13.72 12.19
N ILE A 75 -14.60 14.95 12.20
CA ILE A 75 -13.41 15.33 12.99
C ILE A 75 -13.66 15.10 14.48
N GLY A 76 -14.85 15.43 14.98
CA GLY A 76 -15.23 15.18 16.36
C GLY A 76 -15.27 13.69 16.73
N GLU A 77 -15.83 12.84 15.86
CA GLU A 77 -15.84 11.38 16.06
C GLU A 77 -14.42 10.80 16.10
N ILE A 78 -13.53 11.29 15.22
CA ILE A 78 -12.11 10.90 15.20
C ILE A 78 -11.41 11.43 16.45
N GLY A 79 -11.65 12.68 16.81
CA GLY A 79 -11.04 13.35 17.94
C GLY A 79 -11.32 12.68 19.27
N VAL A 80 -12.52 12.11 19.44
CA VAL A 80 -12.84 11.27 20.60
C VAL A 80 -11.90 10.07 20.70
N ARG A 81 -11.55 9.45 19.57
CA ARG A 81 -10.59 8.32 19.51
C ARG A 81 -9.16 8.79 19.74
N VAL A 82 -8.76 9.90 19.09
CA VAL A 82 -7.42 10.51 19.26
C VAL A 82 -7.17 10.82 20.73
N ARG A 83 -8.12 11.47 21.40
CA ARG A 83 -7.99 11.82 22.82
C ARG A 83 -7.98 10.58 23.72
N ALA A 84 -8.80 9.57 23.42
CA ALA A 84 -8.76 8.30 24.15
C ALA A 84 -7.38 7.62 24.05
N PHE A 85 -6.69 7.78 22.93
CA PHE A 85 -5.37 7.22 22.69
C PHE A 85 -4.23 8.05 23.33
N VAL A 86 -4.31 9.38 23.26
CA VAL A 86 -3.24 10.29 23.69
C VAL A 86 -3.27 10.59 25.20
N GLU A 87 -4.44 10.80 25.82
CA GLU A 87 -4.52 11.38 27.18
C GLU A 87 -5.01 10.41 28.28
N ARG A 88 -5.13 9.09 28.01
CA ARG A 88 -5.67 8.08 28.98
C ARG A 88 -6.91 8.55 29.74
N GLY A 89 -7.87 9.15 29.04
CA GLY A 89 -9.15 9.52 29.64
C GLY A 89 -10.03 10.35 28.71
N HIS A 90 -11.21 9.83 28.39
CA HIS A 90 -12.26 10.59 27.72
C HIS A 90 -13.54 10.53 28.55
N ARG A 91 -13.98 11.67 29.09
CA ARG A 91 -15.30 11.78 29.73
C ARG A 91 -16.36 11.86 28.63
N ARG A 92 -17.17 10.82 28.48
CA ARG A 92 -18.40 10.90 27.66
C ARG A 92 -19.38 11.85 28.34
N PRO A 93 -19.96 12.84 27.62
CA PRO A 93 -21.05 13.65 28.14
C PRO A 93 -22.23 12.76 28.53
N SER A 94 -22.96 13.14 29.59
CA SER A 94 -24.23 12.47 29.92
C SER A 94 -25.31 12.89 28.91
N PRO A 95 -26.26 12.02 28.53
CA PRO A 95 -27.44 12.42 27.75
C PRO A 95 -28.26 13.55 28.42
N ASP A 96 -28.16 13.65 29.74
CA ASP A 96 -28.87 14.64 30.57
C ASP A 96 -28.07 15.94 30.77
N GLU A 97 -26.88 16.02 30.19
CA GLU A 97 -26.06 17.22 30.32
C GLU A 97 -26.67 18.38 29.52
N PRO A 98 -26.77 19.60 30.09
CA PRO A 98 -27.40 20.71 29.42
C PRO A 98 -26.65 21.09 28.13
N LEU A 99 -27.41 21.55 27.13
CA LEU A 99 -26.85 22.14 25.92
C LEU A 99 -26.19 23.48 26.26
N ARG A 100 -25.23 23.89 25.43
CA ARG A 100 -24.68 25.25 25.50
C ARG A 100 -25.73 26.26 25.07
N ASP A 101 -25.66 27.46 25.64
CA ASP A 101 -26.50 28.59 25.23
C ASP A 101 -26.43 28.80 23.71
N GLY A 102 -27.58 29.05 23.10
CA GLY A 102 -27.70 29.22 21.64
C GLY A 102 -27.90 27.91 20.84
N PHE A 103 -27.89 26.75 21.50
CA PHE A 103 -28.26 25.46 20.90
C PHE A 103 -29.64 25.02 21.35
N THR A 104 -30.43 24.49 20.42
CA THR A 104 -31.72 23.85 20.69
C THR A 104 -31.68 22.43 20.15
N LEU A 105 -32.15 21.46 20.94
CA LEU A 105 -32.30 20.07 20.50
C LEU A 105 -33.78 19.70 20.54
N THR A 106 -34.36 19.52 19.36
CA THR A 106 -35.77 19.15 19.19
C THR A 106 -35.87 17.64 18.94
N ASP A 107 -36.73 16.98 19.72
CA ASP A 107 -37.09 15.57 19.48
C ASP A 107 -38.29 15.50 18.54
N LEU A 108 -38.12 14.87 17.39
CA LEU A 108 -39.16 14.67 16.37
C LEU A 108 -39.74 13.25 16.41
N GLY A 109 -39.48 12.49 17.48
CA GLY A 109 -39.94 11.12 17.66
C GLY A 109 -39.38 10.18 16.58
N PRO A 110 -40.21 9.55 15.74
CA PRO A 110 -39.76 8.62 14.71
C PRO A 110 -38.79 9.23 13.68
N ALA A 111 -38.83 10.55 13.49
CA ALA A 111 -37.94 11.27 12.57
C ALA A 111 -36.54 11.55 13.19
N GLY A 112 -36.34 11.25 14.47
CA GLY A 112 -35.08 11.44 15.17
C GLY A 112 -34.93 12.80 15.86
N LEU A 113 -33.70 13.26 16.00
CA LEU A 113 -33.39 14.51 16.72
C LEU A 113 -32.87 15.58 15.76
N VAL A 114 -33.20 16.84 16.00
CA VAL A 114 -32.63 17.98 15.27
C VAL A 114 -31.94 18.91 16.24
N LEU A 115 -30.63 19.07 16.08
CA LEU A 115 -29.84 20.08 16.76
C LEU A 115 -29.78 21.34 15.88
N SER A 116 -30.21 22.49 16.40
CA SER A 116 -30.20 23.78 15.70
C SER A 116 -29.40 24.83 16.48
N TRP A 117 -28.68 25.69 15.77
CA TRP A 117 -27.93 26.82 16.31
C TRP A 117 -27.76 27.92 15.26
N ARG A 118 -27.27 29.10 15.68
CA ARG A 118 -27.00 30.23 14.80
C ARG A 118 -25.51 30.48 14.67
N GLU A 119 -25.03 30.64 13.45
CA GLU A 119 -23.68 31.11 13.13
C GLU A 119 -23.75 32.49 12.46
N ALA A 120 -22.60 33.16 12.31
CA ALA A 120 -22.51 34.44 11.59
C ALA A 120 -23.07 34.36 10.15
N SER A 121 -22.98 33.18 9.53
CA SER A 121 -23.47 32.90 8.18
C SER A 121 -24.96 32.51 8.11
N GLY A 122 -25.69 32.54 9.22
CA GLY A 122 -27.10 32.17 9.31
C GLY A 122 -27.37 30.96 10.19
N GLU A 123 -28.59 30.44 10.09
CA GLU A 123 -29.04 29.29 10.88
C GLU A 123 -28.41 27.98 10.37
N ARG A 124 -28.15 27.06 11.30
CA ARG A 124 -27.54 25.76 11.06
C ARG A 124 -28.31 24.67 11.79
N SER A 125 -28.35 23.50 11.18
CA SER A 125 -28.97 22.33 11.77
C SER A 125 -28.21 21.04 11.44
N ALA A 126 -28.32 20.07 12.35
CA ALA A 126 -27.86 18.71 12.17
C ALA A 126 -28.93 17.74 12.65
N SER A 127 -29.36 16.84 11.76
CA SER A 127 -30.37 15.82 12.04
C SER A 127 -29.70 14.51 12.38
N PHE A 128 -30.12 13.88 13.47
CA PHE A 128 -29.64 12.59 13.95
C PHE A 128 -30.77 11.56 13.80
N PRO A 129 -30.46 10.31 13.37
CA PRO A 129 -31.48 9.29 13.18
C PRO A 129 -32.19 8.94 14.50
N PRO A 130 -33.36 8.28 14.46
CA PRO A 130 -34.07 7.83 15.66
C PRO A 130 -33.23 6.83 16.48
N GLY A 131 -33.47 6.81 17.79
CA GLY A 131 -32.77 5.96 18.76
C GLY A 131 -31.96 6.76 19.78
N SER A 132 -31.06 6.09 20.50
CA SER A 132 -30.23 6.71 21.55
C SER A 132 -29.06 7.51 20.95
N TRP A 133 -29.37 8.69 20.40
CA TRP A 133 -28.40 9.61 19.75
C TRP A 133 -28.22 10.94 20.48
N ARG A 134 -28.96 11.14 21.59
CA ARG A 134 -28.93 12.38 22.36
C ARG A 134 -27.53 12.70 22.88
N ASP A 135 -26.79 11.70 23.35
CA ASP A 135 -25.40 11.85 23.79
C ASP A 135 -24.49 12.39 22.67
N LYS A 136 -24.64 11.90 21.45
CA LYS A 136 -23.88 12.36 20.28
C LYS A 136 -24.27 13.77 19.87
N ALA A 137 -25.57 14.10 19.87
CA ALA A 137 -26.05 15.44 19.57
C ALA A 137 -25.53 16.47 20.59
N VAL A 138 -25.63 16.17 21.89
CA VAL A 138 -25.10 17.00 22.99
C VAL A 138 -23.58 17.14 22.88
N ARG A 139 -22.87 16.04 22.57
CA ARG A 139 -21.42 16.08 22.34
C ARG A 139 -21.06 16.97 21.16
N PHE A 140 -21.76 16.84 20.05
CA PHE A 140 -21.53 17.61 18.83
C PHE A 140 -21.75 19.11 19.07
N ALA A 141 -22.80 19.49 19.81
CA ALA A 141 -23.09 20.88 20.18
C ALA A 141 -21.90 21.61 20.86
N ARG A 142 -20.99 20.89 21.52
CA ARG A 142 -19.82 21.48 22.17
C ARG A 142 -18.81 22.09 21.21
N TYR A 143 -18.80 21.63 19.97
CA TYR A 143 -17.80 22.02 18.98
C TYR A 143 -18.40 22.30 17.59
N ALA A 144 -19.73 22.22 17.44
CA ALA A 144 -20.43 22.44 16.17
C ALA A 144 -20.16 23.83 15.55
N GLU A 145 -20.00 24.87 16.37
CA GLU A 145 -19.68 26.24 15.95
C GLU A 145 -18.18 26.50 15.68
N LEU A 146 -17.30 25.58 16.09
CA LEU A 146 -15.86 25.78 16.00
C LEU A 146 -15.35 25.55 14.58
N SER A 147 -14.24 26.21 14.22
CA SER A 147 -13.51 25.86 13.00
C SER A 147 -12.93 24.44 13.07
N GLU A 148 -12.79 23.77 11.94
CA GLU A 148 -12.17 22.43 11.86
C GLU A 148 -10.81 22.39 12.58
N GLU A 149 -9.99 23.44 12.43
CA GLU A 149 -8.69 23.59 13.10
C GLU A 149 -8.81 23.69 14.63
N SER A 150 -9.81 24.42 15.13
CA SER A 150 -10.05 24.55 16.57
C SER A 150 -10.49 23.22 17.18
N ILE A 151 -11.25 22.42 16.43
CA ILE A 151 -11.65 21.06 16.83
C ILE A 151 -10.41 20.17 16.92
N VAL A 152 -9.58 20.15 15.87
CA VAL A 152 -8.31 19.39 15.83
C VAL A 152 -7.42 19.77 17.01
N ARG A 153 -7.17 21.06 17.24
CA ARG A 153 -6.36 21.56 18.36
C ARG A 153 -6.93 21.13 19.71
N ARG A 154 -8.26 21.20 19.87
CA ARG A 154 -8.95 20.79 21.10
C ARG A 154 -8.76 19.30 21.38
N PHE A 155 -8.73 18.45 20.36
CA PHE A 155 -8.58 16.99 20.55
C PHE A 155 -7.13 16.50 20.52
N GLY A 156 -6.21 17.21 19.87
CA GLY A 156 -4.82 16.79 19.67
C GLY A 156 -3.84 17.07 20.81
N GLY A 157 -4.22 17.89 21.81
CA GLY A 157 -3.32 18.32 22.89
C GLY A 157 -2.33 19.38 22.41
N GLY A 158 -2.08 20.41 23.22
CA GLY A 158 -1.15 21.50 22.88
C GLY A 158 0.31 21.03 22.92
N GLY A 159 0.87 20.61 21.78
CA GLY A 159 2.28 20.27 21.62
C GLY A 159 2.74 20.59 20.19
N GLY A 160 3.67 21.54 20.06
CA GLY A 160 4.14 22.06 18.77
C GLY A 160 4.87 21.04 17.91
N ALA A 161 4.66 21.13 16.60
CA ALA A 161 5.40 20.37 15.60
C ALA A 161 6.78 21.02 15.38
N ALA A 162 7.85 20.29 15.72
CA ALA A 162 9.20 20.63 15.29
C ALA A 162 9.50 19.96 13.93
N SER A 163 9.87 20.82 12.98
CA SER A 163 10.48 20.53 11.70
C SER A 163 11.76 19.70 11.86
N ASN A 164 11.95 18.67 11.02
CA ASN A 164 13.27 18.09 10.77
C ASN A 164 13.58 18.17 9.28
N ALA A 165 14.43 19.13 8.93
CA ALA A 165 15.15 19.18 7.67
C ALA A 165 16.31 18.16 7.68
N LEU A 166 16.54 17.49 6.55
CA LEU A 166 17.76 16.71 6.32
C LEU A 166 18.94 17.63 5.98
N PRO A 167 20.18 17.33 6.43
CA PRO A 167 21.37 17.98 5.91
C PRO A 167 21.90 17.23 4.65
N PRO A 168 22.51 17.95 3.69
CA PRO A 168 23.19 17.36 2.54
C PRO A 168 24.67 17.11 2.85
N GLY A 169 25.28 16.12 2.19
CA GLY A 169 26.72 15.89 2.30
C GLY A 169 27.23 14.66 1.57
N SER A 170 27.42 14.81 0.26
CA SER A 170 28.24 13.94 -0.59
C SER A 170 29.72 14.03 -0.22
N THR A 171 30.42 12.89 -0.18
CA THR A 171 31.83 12.78 -0.62
C THR A 171 32.17 11.33 -0.99
N ALA A 172 32.71 11.12 -2.20
CA ALA A 172 33.58 9.98 -2.57
C ALA A 172 34.74 10.55 -3.43
N PRO A 173 35.95 9.95 -3.38
CA PRO A 173 36.23 8.83 -4.29
C PRO A 173 37.18 7.76 -3.70
N ALA A 174 36.63 6.58 -3.41
CA ALA A 174 37.36 5.31 -3.23
C ALA A 174 36.58 4.08 -3.77
N GLY A 175 35.33 4.27 -4.23
CA GLY A 175 34.42 3.18 -4.59
C GLY A 175 34.49 2.68 -6.05
N ALA A 176 35.06 3.46 -6.98
CA ALA A 176 35.00 3.11 -8.40
C ALA A 176 35.79 1.84 -8.76
N ASP A 177 36.96 1.62 -8.12
CA ASP A 177 37.78 0.42 -8.35
C ASP A 177 37.16 -0.84 -7.70
N ALA A 178 36.50 -0.68 -6.54
CA ALA A 178 35.79 -1.76 -5.87
C ALA A 178 34.54 -2.20 -6.67
N ASP A 179 33.76 -1.24 -7.16
CA ASP A 179 32.60 -1.50 -8.02
C ASP A 179 33.00 -2.23 -9.31
N ALA A 180 34.12 -1.84 -9.92
CA ALA A 180 34.64 -2.47 -11.11
C ALA A 180 35.12 -3.90 -10.85
N GLU A 181 35.72 -4.17 -9.69
CA GLU A 181 36.13 -5.53 -9.31
C GLU A 181 34.92 -6.41 -8.96
N GLU A 182 33.92 -5.89 -8.26
CA GLU A 182 32.68 -6.63 -7.96
C GLU A 182 31.95 -7.03 -9.25
N GLN A 183 31.87 -6.12 -10.24
CA GLN A 183 31.34 -6.42 -11.56
C GLN A 183 32.15 -7.49 -12.29
N ARG A 184 33.49 -7.44 -12.21
CA ARG A 184 34.38 -8.45 -12.81
C ARG A 184 34.20 -9.82 -12.16
N VAL A 185 34.13 -9.89 -10.84
CA VAL A 185 33.93 -11.14 -10.09
C VAL A 185 32.59 -11.78 -10.46
N ALA A 186 31.50 -11.00 -10.44
CA ALA A 186 30.18 -11.51 -10.80
C ALA A 186 30.10 -11.96 -12.26
N ALA A 187 30.73 -11.22 -13.19
CA ALA A 187 30.79 -11.61 -14.60
C ALA A 187 31.61 -12.91 -14.82
N ARG A 188 32.76 -13.05 -14.14
CA ARG A 188 33.59 -14.27 -14.20
C ARG A 188 32.82 -15.51 -13.75
N GLU A 189 31.98 -15.39 -12.72
CA GLU A 189 31.20 -16.51 -12.22
C GLU A 189 30.14 -16.98 -13.22
N ILE A 190 29.42 -16.04 -13.87
CA ILE A 190 28.48 -16.38 -14.96
C ILE A 190 29.22 -17.12 -16.08
N VAL A 191 30.38 -16.61 -16.51
CA VAL A 191 31.20 -17.23 -17.56
C VAL A 191 31.65 -18.64 -17.16
N ARG A 192 32.08 -18.84 -15.91
CA ARG A 192 32.53 -20.14 -15.39
C ARG A 192 31.39 -21.17 -15.45
N LEU A 193 30.19 -20.78 -15.00
CA LEU A 193 29.00 -21.64 -15.00
C LEU A 193 28.53 -21.96 -16.42
N VAL A 194 28.47 -20.97 -17.31
CA VAL A 194 28.07 -21.18 -18.72
C VAL A 194 29.07 -22.03 -19.48
N ARG A 195 30.37 -21.88 -19.22
CA ARG A 195 31.41 -22.71 -19.88
C ARG A 195 31.29 -24.18 -19.54
N ARG A 196 30.87 -24.54 -18.31
CA ARG A 196 30.62 -25.93 -17.92
C ARG A 196 29.53 -26.59 -18.76
N GLU A 197 28.61 -25.79 -19.28
CA GLU A 197 27.49 -26.25 -20.10
C GLU A 197 27.84 -26.36 -21.59
N LEU A 198 29.08 -26.10 -22.02
CA LEU A 198 29.49 -26.28 -23.41
C LEU A 198 29.43 -27.78 -23.78
N PRO A 199 28.56 -28.21 -24.71
CA PRO A 199 28.49 -29.62 -25.10
C PRO A 199 29.80 -30.12 -25.68
N ALA A 200 30.10 -31.41 -25.48
CA ALA A 200 31.25 -32.04 -26.12
C ALA A 200 31.17 -31.90 -27.65
N GLY A 201 32.28 -31.50 -28.25
CA GLY A 201 32.40 -31.28 -29.70
C GLY A 201 31.78 -29.99 -30.24
N ALA A 202 31.05 -29.21 -29.43
CA ALA A 202 30.51 -27.93 -29.87
C ALA A 202 31.61 -26.86 -29.93
N ASP A 203 31.61 -26.06 -30.99
CA ASP A 203 32.57 -24.96 -31.17
C ASP A 203 32.16 -23.71 -30.39
N ARG A 204 30.85 -23.56 -30.13
CA ARG A 204 30.28 -22.36 -29.49
C ARG A 204 29.00 -22.69 -28.73
N LEU A 205 28.86 -22.06 -27.57
CA LEU A 205 27.61 -21.99 -26.81
C LEU A 205 27.23 -20.53 -26.60
N THR A 206 25.98 -20.19 -26.92
CA THR A 206 25.39 -18.87 -26.71
C THR A 206 24.23 -18.98 -25.75
N MET A 207 24.24 -18.18 -24.69
CA MET A 207 23.17 -18.01 -23.74
C MET A 207 22.57 -16.62 -23.89
N ARG A 208 21.24 -16.53 -23.97
CA ARG A 208 20.50 -15.29 -23.75
C ARG A 208 19.70 -15.39 -22.47
N ALA A 209 19.72 -14.36 -21.66
CA ALA A 209 18.95 -14.29 -20.43
C ALA A 209 18.12 -12.99 -20.40
N GLY A 210 16.85 -13.11 -20.00
CA GLY A 210 16.00 -12.00 -19.58
C GLY A 210 15.81 -12.11 -18.06
N VAL A 211 16.09 -11.04 -17.33
CA VAL A 211 16.09 -11.06 -15.86
C VAL A 211 15.42 -9.81 -15.32
N LEU A 212 14.62 -9.99 -14.26
CA LEU A 212 14.08 -8.98 -13.36
C LEU A 212 14.32 -9.45 -11.91
N ALA A 213 13.95 -8.63 -10.92
CA ALA A 213 14.13 -8.93 -9.51
C ALA A 213 13.51 -10.26 -9.06
N THR A 214 12.35 -10.64 -9.62
CA THR A 214 11.57 -11.81 -9.18
C THR A 214 11.40 -12.89 -10.24
N VAL A 215 11.93 -12.67 -11.45
CA VAL A 215 11.78 -13.60 -12.58
C VAL A 215 13.02 -13.57 -13.45
N ASP A 216 13.44 -14.74 -13.89
CA ASP A 216 14.52 -14.93 -14.83
C ASP A 216 14.14 -16.00 -15.85
N CYS A 217 14.69 -15.89 -17.06
CA CYS A 217 14.60 -16.95 -18.05
C CYS A 217 15.89 -16.99 -18.88
N CYS A 218 16.30 -18.19 -19.30
CA CYS A 218 17.47 -18.40 -20.13
C CYS A 218 17.13 -19.27 -21.35
N ARG A 219 17.73 -18.95 -22.50
CA ARG A 219 17.73 -19.76 -23.72
C ARG A 219 19.15 -19.99 -24.20
N TRP A 220 19.39 -21.17 -24.76
CA TRP A 220 20.73 -21.64 -25.07
C TRP A 220 20.80 -22.17 -26.49
N TRP A 221 21.89 -21.85 -27.19
CA TRP A 221 22.16 -22.38 -28.52
C TRP A 221 23.59 -22.91 -28.58
N ALA A 222 23.74 -24.17 -28.96
CA ALA A 222 25.05 -24.75 -29.26
C ALA A 222 25.27 -24.80 -30.78
N ALA A 223 26.53 -24.66 -31.20
CA ALA A 223 26.92 -24.76 -32.60
C ALA A 223 28.08 -25.74 -32.81
N TRP A 224 28.02 -26.48 -33.92
CA TRP A 224 29.02 -27.43 -34.43
C TRP A 224 29.25 -27.09 -35.91
N GLY A 225 30.27 -26.28 -36.19
CA GLY A 225 30.46 -25.67 -37.50
C GLY A 225 29.24 -24.84 -37.92
N GLU A 226 28.62 -25.20 -39.05
CA GLU A 226 27.43 -24.54 -39.58
C GLU A 226 26.13 -24.94 -38.87
N ARG A 227 26.11 -26.10 -38.19
CA ARG A 227 24.93 -26.56 -37.46
C ARG A 227 24.77 -25.76 -36.18
N ARG A 228 23.59 -25.17 -35.96
CA ARG A 228 23.21 -24.50 -34.71
C ARG A 228 21.88 -25.05 -34.22
N GLU A 229 21.82 -25.39 -32.93
CA GLU A 229 20.61 -25.92 -32.31
C GLU A 229 20.32 -25.22 -31.00
N GLU A 230 19.05 -24.99 -30.74
CA GLU A 230 18.60 -24.63 -29.41
C GLU A 230 18.68 -25.86 -28.51
N ILE A 231 19.26 -25.69 -27.32
CA ILE A 231 19.39 -26.78 -26.35
C ILE A 231 18.67 -26.40 -25.07
N HIS A 232 18.05 -27.39 -24.43
CA HIS A 232 17.47 -27.20 -23.11
C HIS A 232 18.53 -27.40 -22.04
N ARG A 233 18.59 -26.48 -21.07
CA ARG A 233 19.38 -26.62 -19.85
C ARG A 233 18.43 -26.57 -18.66
N PRO A 234 18.59 -27.46 -17.67
CA PRO A 234 17.80 -27.37 -16.46
C PRO A 234 18.10 -26.06 -15.74
N ASP A 235 17.15 -25.58 -14.96
CA ASP A 235 17.35 -24.43 -14.09
C ASP A 235 18.51 -24.72 -13.11
N ASP A 236 19.55 -23.91 -13.16
CA ASP A 236 20.70 -23.97 -12.25
C ASP A 236 20.61 -22.82 -11.24
N PRO A 237 20.32 -23.09 -9.95
CA PRO A 237 20.27 -22.07 -8.92
C PRO A 237 21.56 -21.25 -8.81
N ALA A 238 22.73 -21.85 -9.04
CA ALA A 238 24.01 -21.14 -8.98
C ALA A 238 24.13 -20.11 -10.11
N LEU A 239 23.61 -20.43 -11.30
CA LEU A 239 23.58 -19.49 -12.43
C LEU A 239 22.60 -18.34 -12.15
N ARG A 240 21.42 -18.64 -11.61
CA ARG A 240 20.45 -17.63 -11.16
C ARG A 240 21.11 -16.69 -10.15
N ASP A 241 21.73 -17.21 -9.11
CA ASP A 241 22.41 -16.42 -8.09
C ASP A 241 23.52 -15.53 -8.68
N ALA A 242 24.32 -16.06 -9.61
CA ALA A 242 25.36 -15.31 -10.30
C ALA A 242 24.80 -14.17 -11.17
N LEU A 243 23.68 -14.40 -11.88
CA LEU A 243 22.98 -13.37 -12.64
C LEU A 243 22.48 -12.25 -11.73
N HIS A 244 21.82 -12.58 -10.61
CA HIS A 244 21.35 -11.59 -9.64
C HIS A 244 22.50 -10.86 -8.92
N ALA A 245 23.62 -11.53 -8.63
CA ALA A 245 24.83 -10.88 -8.13
C ALA A 245 25.38 -9.85 -9.13
N SER A 246 25.46 -10.22 -10.42
CA SER A 246 25.89 -9.31 -11.49
C SER A 246 24.95 -8.11 -11.64
N ARG A 247 23.64 -8.30 -11.49
CA ARG A 247 22.67 -7.18 -11.46
C ARG A 247 22.94 -6.21 -10.31
N ARG A 248 23.19 -6.73 -9.10
CA ARG A 248 23.51 -5.91 -7.92
C ARG A 248 24.80 -5.12 -8.12
N ALA A 249 25.87 -5.76 -8.60
CA ALA A 249 27.13 -5.09 -8.91
C ALA A 249 27.01 -4.04 -10.04
N SER A 250 26.06 -4.26 -10.98
CA SER A 250 25.82 -3.36 -12.12
C SER A 250 24.82 -2.23 -11.81
N TYR A 251 24.19 -2.24 -10.64
CA TYR A 251 23.18 -1.25 -10.26
C TYR A 251 23.80 0.13 -10.08
N ARG A 252 23.15 1.13 -10.67
CA ARG A 252 23.50 2.55 -10.50
C ARG A 252 22.26 3.30 -10.00
N PRO A 253 22.34 4.03 -8.87
CA PRO A 253 21.21 4.78 -8.33
C PRO A 253 20.58 5.69 -9.39
N GLY A 254 19.26 5.61 -9.55
CA GLY A 254 18.50 6.41 -10.53
C GLY A 254 18.63 5.97 -11.99
N LEU A 255 19.59 5.12 -12.33
CA LEU A 255 19.75 4.53 -13.68
C LEU A 255 19.29 3.06 -13.73
N GLY A 256 19.27 2.37 -12.59
CA GLY A 256 18.91 0.96 -12.50
C GLY A 256 20.06 0.02 -12.87
N THR A 257 19.70 -1.20 -13.28
CA THR A 257 20.63 -2.25 -13.74
C THR A 257 20.21 -2.79 -15.11
N TRP A 258 20.93 -3.76 -15.67
CA TRP A 258 20.59 -4.37 -16.97
C TRP A 258 19.34 -5.26 -16.90
N PHE A 259 18.62 -5.43 -18.01
CA PHE A 259 17.45 -6.31 -18.16
C PHE A 259 17.76 -7.62 -18.87
N SER A 260 18.70 -7.60 -19.83
CA SER A 260 19.09 -8.81 -20.55
C SER A 260 20.61 -8.95 -20.70
N LEU A 261 21.02 -10.19 -20.96
CA LEU A 261 22.41 -10.61 -21.15
C LEU A 261 22.48 -11.52 -22.38
N GLU A 262 23.45 -11.29 -23.24
CA GLU A 262 23.91 -12.26 -24.23
C GLU A 262 25.36 -12.64 -23.93
N LEU A 263 25.60 -13.93 -23.74
CA LEU A 263 26.92 -14.49 -23.46
C LEU A 263 27.23 -15.58 -24.47
N THR A 264 28.41 -15.50 -25.08
CA THR A 264 28.95 -16.51 -25.98
C THR A 264 30.28 -17.01 -25.44
N VAL A 265 30.44 -18.32 -25.36
CA VAL A 265 31.70 -19.01 -25.05
C VAL A 265 32.06 -19.93 -26.20
N THR A 266 33.35 -19.98 -26.58
CA THR A 266 33.85 -20.88 -27.63
C THR A 266 34.67 -22.03 -27.04
N SER A 267 34.84 -23.12 -27.80
CA SER A 267 35.71 -24.23 -27.44
C SER A 267 37.19 -23.82 -27.34
N ALA A 268 37.61 -22.80 -28.11
CA ALA A 268 38.93 -22.16 -28.01
C ALA A 268 39.11 -21.35 -26.71
N GLY A 269 38.02 -21.09 -25.99
CA GLY A 269 38.01 -20.39 -24.72
C GLY A 269 37.74 -18.89 -24.83
N ASP A 270 37.40 -18.37 -26.01
CA ASP A 270 36.97 -16.99 -26.19
C ASP A 270 35.62 -16.75 -25.52
N VAL A 271 35.44 -15.53 -25.02
CA VAL A 271 34.23 -15.11 -24.31
C VAL A 271 33.78 -13.75 -24.83
N THR A 272 32.52 -13.64 -25.22
CA THR A 272 31.87 -12.37 -25.53
C THR A 272 30.63 -12.23 -24.66
N MET A 273 30.52 -11.12 -23.94
CA MET A 273 29.44 -10.88 -22.98
C MET A 273 28.89 -9.47 -23.14
N ARG A 274 27.57 -9.33 -23.29
CA ARG A 274 26.89 -8.06 -23.54
C ARG A 274 25.67 -7.93 -22.64
N PHE A 275 25.57 -6.80 -21.95
CA PHE A 275 24.42 -6.45 -21.13
C PHE A 275 23.58 -5.38 -21.81
N ASP A 276 22.26 -5.52 -21.74
CA ASP A 276 21.31 -4.54 -22.25
C ASP A 276 20.53 -3.91 -21.10
N ARG A 277 20.42 -2.58 -21.08
CA ARG A 277 19.70 -1.80 -20.06
C ARG A 277 18.44 -1.14 -20.60
N ASP A 278 18.26 -1.13 -21.92
CA ASP A 278 17.40 -0.18 -22.61
C ASP A 278 16.33 -0.89 -23.43
N ASP A 279 16.61 -2.08 -23.97
CA ASP A 279 15.63 -2.85 -24.73
C ASP A 279 14.80 -3.79 -23.83
N GLU A 280 13.52 -3.99 -24.18
CA GLU A 280 12.63 -4.90 -23.46
C GLU A 280 13.15 -6.35 -23.62
N PRO A 281 13.38 -7.08 -22.51
CA PRO A 281 13.85 -8.46 -22.59
C PRO A 281 12.81 -9.34 -23.29
N VAL A 282 13.31 -10.27 -24.12
CA VAL A 282 12.47 -11.30 -24.72
C VAL A 282 12.13 -12.34 -23.66
N TRP A 283 10.83 -12.59 -23.45
CA TRP A 283 10.33 -13.66 -22.59
C TRP A 283 9.85 -14.80 -23.47
N TRP A 284 10.42 -16.01 -23.28
CA TRP A 284 10.15 -17.19 -24.12
C TRP A 284 9.07 -18.13 -23.56
N SER A 285 8.38 -17.71 -22.49
CA SER A 285 7.20 -18.35 -21.89
C SER A 285 6.01 -17.38 -21.96
N GLU A 286 4.85 -17.75 -21.38
CA GLU A 286 3.65 -16.91 -21.35
C GLU A 286 3.92 -15.43 -21.01
N PRO A 287 3.05 -14.50 -21.45
CA PRO A 287 3.26 -13.07 -21.22
C PRO A 287 3.56 -12.80 -19.75
N LEU A 288 4.72 -12.18 -19.50
CA LEU A 288 5.16 -11.92 -18.14
C LEU A 288 4.14 -11.03 -17.41
N ASP A 289 3.82 -11.41 -16.17
CA ASP A 289 2.97 -10.59 -15.29
C ASP A 289 3.58 -9.18 -15.13
N PRO A 290 2.87 -8.11 -15.51
CA PRO A 290 3.37 -6.75 -15.40
C PRO A 290 3.79 -6.32 -13.99
N THR A 291 3.29 -6.96 -12.94
CA THR A 291 3.71 -6.69 -11.55
C THR A 291 5.18 -7.04 -11.29
N ALA A 292 5.79 -7.92 -12.07
CA ALA A 292 7.22 -8.21 -12.00
C ALA A 292 8.10 -6.98 -12.30
N TYR A 293 7.65 -6.10 -13.22
CA TYR A 293 8.33 -4.84 -13.49
C TYR A 293 8.20 -3.83 -12.34
N VAL A 294 7.10 -3.89 -11.58
CA VAL A 294 6.93 -3.06 -10.38
C VAL A 294 7.88 -3.53 -9.28
N ALA A 295 8.04 -4.85 -9.10
CA ALA A 295 9.05 -5.39 -8.19
C ALA A 295 10.47 -4.99 -8.62
N GLU A 296 10.77 -5.08 -9.92
CA GLU A 296 12.04 -4.62 -10.49
C GLU A 296 12.34 -3.15 -10.18
N GLN A 297 11.38 -2.24 -10.42
CA GLN A 297 11.56 -0.82 -10.15
C GLN A 297 11.76 -0.51 -8.65
N ARG A 298 11.30 -1.38 -7.74
CA ARG A 298 11.56 -1.26 -6.30
C ARG A 298 12.97 -1.72 -5.94
N SER A 299 13.41 -2.84 -6.51
CA SER A 299 14.74 -3.41 -6.24
C SER A 299 15.86 -2.63 -6.91
N PHE A 300 15.63 -2.11 -8.13
CA PHE A 300 16.60 -1.36 -8.91
C PHE A 300 15.97 -0.05 -9.44
N PRO A 301 15.75 0.95 -8.57
CA PRO A 301 15.11 2.20 -8.93
C PRO A 301 15.74 2.93 -10.12
N ARG A 302 14.88 3.31 -11.07
CA ARG A 302 15.17 4.17 -12.21
C ARG A 302 14.39 5.48 -12.13
N GLU A 303 15.06 6.60 -12.35
CA GLU A 303 14.42 7.88 -12.61
C GLU A 303 13.61 7.81 -13.91
N GLU A 304 12.53 8.59 -14.01
CA GLU A 304 11.64 8.55 -15.17
C GLU A 304 12.35 8.86 -16.51
N THR A 305 13.41 9.69 -16.47
CA THR A 305 14.26 10.00 -17.62
C THR A 305 15.08 8.79 -18.11
N HIS A 306 15.34 7.81 -17.25
CA HIS A 306 16.06 6.57 -17.55
C HIS A 306 15.12 5.37 -17.70
N GLN A 307 13.81 5.61 -17.83
CA GLN A 307 12.82 4.59 -18.14
C GLN A 307 12.48 4.65 -19.64
N PRO A 308 12.89 3.65 -20.43
CA PRO A 308 12.44 3.53 -21.82
C PRO A 308 10.90 3.51 -21.93
N PRO A 309 10.33 3.88 -23.10
CA PRO A 309 8.88 3.92 -23.28
C PRO A 309 8.16 2.62 -22.91
N TRP A 310 8.72 1.47 -23.28
CA TRP A 310 8.17 0.15 -22.95
C TRP A 310 8.13 -0.05 -21.43
N LEU A 311 9.17 0.37 -20.70
CA LEU A 311 9.24 0.17 -19.25
C LEU A 311 8.19 1.02 -18.53
N ARG A 312 8.00 2.29 -18.95
CA ARG A 312 6.93 3.14 -18.41
C ARG A 312 5.55 2.50 -18.61
N GLN A 313 5.31 1.92 -19.79
CA GLN A 313 4.07 1.21 -20.09
C GLN A 313 3.88 -0.02 -19.19
N ARG A 314 4.91 -0.85 -19.03
CA ARG A 314 4.86 -2.03 -18.15
C ARG A 314 4.66 -1.67 -16.68
N LEU A 315 5.31 -0.62 -16.19
CA LEU A 315 5.12 -0.11 -14.83
C LEU A 315 3.71 0.39 -14.59
N ALA A 316 3.12 1.11 -15.55
CA ALA A 316 1.73 1.55 -15.46
C ALA A 316 0.76 0.35 -15.43
N GLN A 317 0.96 -0.64 -16.30
CA GLN A 317 0.19 -1.89 -16.31
C GLN A 317 0.31 -2.64 -14.98
N GLY A 318 1.53 -2.83 -14.48
CA GLY A 318 1.79 -3.53 -13.23
C GLY A 318 1.18 -2.82 -12.02
N ARG A 319 1.31 -1.49 -11.94
CA ARG A 319 0.69 -0.70 -10.85
C ARG A 319 -0.84 -0.80 -10.87
N ALA A 320 -1.45 -0.84 -12.05
CA ALA A 320 -2.90 -1.01 -12.18
C ALA A 320 -3.37 -2.42 -11.77
N GLN A 321 -2.55 -3.45 -11.99
CA GLN A 321 -2.89 -4.85 -11.69
C GLN A 321 -2.51 -5.31 -10.28
N LEU A 322 -1.51 -4.68 -9.67
CA LEU A 322 -0.97 -5.09 -8.36
C LEU A 322 -2.05 -5.27 -7.29
N PRO A 323 -2.99 -4.32 -7.06
CA PRO A 323 -4.02 -4.51 -6.03
C PRO A 323 -4.83 -5.81 -6.22
N GLN A 324 -5.22 -6.11 -7.46
CA GLN A 324 -6.00 -7.30 -7.77
C GLN A 324 -5.20 -8.59 -7.50
N ARG A 325 -3.91 -8.61 -7.84
CA ARG A 325 -3.02 -9.75 -7.53
C ARG A 325 -2.88 -9.99 -6.03
N LEU A 326 -2.77 -8.92 -5.24
CA LEU A 326 -2.68 -9.04 -3.78
C LEU A 326 -3.99 -9.51 -3.16
N ILE A 327 -5.14 -9.08 -3.70
CA ILE A 327 -6.47 -9.59 -3.30
C ILE A 327 -6.58 -11.08 -3.60
N GLU A 328 -6.23 -11.50 -4.81
CA GLU A 328 -6.23 -12.92 -5.23
C GLU A 328 -5.39 -13.77 -4.30
N ARG A 329 -4.16 -13.32 -3.98
CA ARG A 329 -3.26 -14.02 -3.05
C ARG A 329 -3.86 -14.16 -1.65
N GLY A 330 -4.41 -13.09 -1.08
CA GLY A 330 -5.04 -13.15 0.24
C GLY A 330 -6.28 -14.04 0.25
N THR A 331 -7.06 -14.02 -0.83
CA THR A 331 -8.25 -14.85 -1.03
C THR A 331 -7.90 -16.33 -1.12
N GLU A 332 -6.87 -16.66 -1.92
CA GLU A 332 -6.34 -18.01 -2.04
C GLU A 332 -5.92 -18.58 -0.67
N LEU A 333 -5.17 -17.81 0.10
CA LEU A 333 -4.71 -18.22 1.43
C LEU A 333 -5.86 -18.40 2.42
N PHE A 334 -6.87 -17.51 2.40
CA PHE A 334 -8.08 -17.71 3.18
C PHE A 334 -8.84 -18.96 2.75
N GLY A 335 -8.90 -19.26 1.46
CA GLY A 335 -9.54 -20.46 0.93
C GLY A 335 -8.95 -21.76 1.49
N ARG A 336 -7.68 -21.75 1.91
CA ARG A 336 -7.02 -22.91 2.54
C ARG A 336 -7.42 -23.09 4.01
N ILE A 337 -7.58 -22.01 4.76
CA ILE A 337 -7.88 -22.05 6.21
C ILE A 337 -9.37 -21.92 6.54
N ALA A 338 -10.17 -21.37 5.63
CA ALA A 338 -11.61 -21.17 5.76
C ALA A 338 -12.29 -21.25 4.37
N PRO A 339 -12.42 -22.47 3.80
CA PRO A 339 -13.04 -22.67 2.50
C PRO A 339 -14.45 -22.07 2.41
N GLY A 340 -14.75 -21.37 1.31
CA GLY A 340 -16.07 -20.78 1.07
C GLY A 340 -16.43 -19.58 1.96
N ALA A 341 -15.47 -19.04 2.73
CA ALA A 341 -15.71 -17.83 3.50
C ALA A 341 -16.03 -16.64 2.59
N GLU A 342 -17.05 -15.86 2.94
CA GLU A 342 -17.23 -14.53 2.37
C GLU A 342 -16.11 -13.62 2.87
N LEU A 343 -15.43 -12.94 1.95
CA LEU A 343 -14.28 -12.09 2.22
C LEU A 343 -14.55 -10.67 1.70
N VAL A 344 -14.05 -9.68 2.44
CA VAL A 344 -13.97 -8.29 2.02
C VAL A 344 -12.50 -7.87 1.93
N HIS A 345 -12.18 -6.86 1.13
CA HIS A 345 -10.82 -6.36 0.99
C HIS A 345 -10.74 -4.85 1.13
N HIS A 346 -9.58 -4.38 1.60
CA HIS A 346 -9.26 -2.97 1.76
C HIS A 346 -7.86 -2.70 1.20
N LEU A 347 -7.71 -1.64 0.40
CA LEU A 347 -6.41 -1.24 -0.15
C LEU A 347 -5.61 -0.46 0.88
N LEU A 348 -4.34 -0.80 1.06
CA LEU A 348 -3.41 -0.10 1.95
C LEU A 348 -2.33 0.61 1.10
N PRO A 349 -2.66 1.77 0.47
CA PRO A 349 -1.78 2.42 -0.49
C PRO A 349 -0.47 2.94 0.13
N GLU A 350 -0.47 3.31 1.41
CA GLU A 350 0.74 3.74 2.13
C GLU A 350 1.73 2.59 2.37
N ASP A 351 1.24 1.35 2.32
CA ASP A 351 2.00 0.13 2.61
C ASP A 351 2.26 -0.70 1.35
N ASP A 352 1.78 -0.24 0.18
CA ASP A 352 1.71 -1.03 -1.05
C ASP A 352 1.16 -2.44 -0.80
N ALA A 353 0.05 -2.50 -0.04
CA ALA A 353 -0.48 -3.75 0.45
C ALA A 353 -2.01 -3.83 0.28
N VAL A 354 -2.54 -5.02 0.50
CA VAL A 354 -3.98 -5.28 0.59
C VAL A 354 -4.27 -6.00 1.90
N LEU A 355 -5.34 -5.59 2.55
CA LEU A 355 -5.93 -6.30 3.68
C LEU A 355 -7.14 -7.10 3.19
N VAL A 356 -7.11 -8.42 3.36
CA VAL A 356 -8.26 -9.30 3.15
C VAL A 356 -8.83 -9.67 4.51
N VAL A 357 -10.14 -9.56 4.70
CA VAL A 357 -10.82 -9.74 5.98
C VAL A 357 -11.98 -10.70 5.82
N ARG A 358 -12.11 -11.62 6.78
CA ARG A 358 -13.32 -12.43 6.94
C ARG A 358 -14.24 -11.74 7.97
N PRO A 359 -15.34 -11.09 7.55
CA PRO A 359 -16.11 -10.15 8.38
C PRO A 359 -17.07 -10.85 9.35
N VAL A 360 -16.60 -11.85 10.09
CA VAL A 360 -17.36 -12.56 11.13
C VAL A 360 -16.58 -12.62 12.44
N ARG A 361 -17.29 -12.87 13.55
CA ARG A 361 -16.64 -13.10 14.85
C ARG A 361 -15.69 -14.29 14.75
N GLY A 362 -14.42 -14.09 15.08
CA GLY A 362 -13.39 -15.14 14.95
C GLY A 362 -12.74 -15.24 13.56
N GLY A 363 -13.14 -14.42 12.58
CA GLY A 363 -12.74 -14.59 11.17
C GLY A 363 -11.27 -14.26 10.84
N GLY A 364 -10.67 -13.29 11.55
CA GLY A 364 -9.30 -12.85 11.30
C GLY A 364 -9.12 -12.05 10.01
N SER A 365 -7.87 -11.71 9.70
CA SER A 365 -7.49 -10.92 8.53
C SER A 365 -6.10 -11.33 8.01
N ILE A 366 -5.86 -11.17 6.71
CA ILE A 366 -4.58 -11.39 6.05
C ILE A 366 -4.13 -10.08 5.41
N TYR A 367 -2.98 -9.57 5.83
CA TYR A 367 -2.27 -8.48 5.18
C TYR A 367 -1.35 -9.09 4.13
N VAL A 368 -1.41 -8.59 2.89
CA VAL A 368 -0.61 -9.08 1.76
C VAL A 368 0.27 -7.92 1.27
N ALA A 369 1.57 -8.07 1.40
CA ALA A 369 2.55 -7.10 0.92
C ALA A 369 2.77 -7.25 -0.60
N HIS A 370 3.29 -6.18 -1.23
CA HIS A 370 3.65 -6.16 -2.65
C HIS A 370 4.59 -7.29 -3.10
N ASP A 371 5.42 -7.84 -2.22
CA ASP A 371 6.33 -8.96 -2.49
C ASP A 371 5.66 -10.34 -2.34
N GLY A 372 4.34 -10.36 -2.06
CA GLY A 372 3.54 -11.57 -1.87
C GLY A 372 3.68 -12.18 -0.47
N SER A 373 4.54 -11.63 0.39
CA SER A 373 4.61 -12.04 1.79
C SER A 373 3.37 -11.58 2.55
N VAL A 374 2.98 -12.35 3.57
CA VAL A 374 1.70 -12.14 4.25
C VAL A 374 1.84 -12.09 5.76
N LEU A 375 0.88 -11.45 6.44
CA LEU A 375 0.66 -11.58 7.87
C LEU A 375 -0.80 -11.95 8.13
N PHE A 376 -1.03 -13.11 8.73
CA PHE A 376 -2.32 -13.45 9.31
C PHE A 376 -2.44 -12.86 10.72
N ALA A 377 -3.52 -12.13 10.95
CA ALA A 377 -3.88 -11.60 12.25
C ALA A 377 -5.23 -12.19 12.70
N PRO A 378 -5.26 -12.98 13.78
CA PRO A 378 -6.51 -13.51 14.33
C PRO A 378 -7.36 -12.36 14.87
N SER A 379 -8.68 -12.55 14.95
CA SER A 379 -9.62 -11.48 15.36
C SER A 379 -9.42 -10.98 16.80
N ALA A 380 -8.61 -11.67 17.61
CA ALA A 380 -8.24 -11.22 18.95
C ALA A 380 -7.16 -10.12 18.93
N VAL A 381 -6.41 -10.00 17.83
CA VAL A 381 -5.39 -8.95 17.65
C VAL A 381 -6.09 -7.73 17.04
N PRO A 382 -6.06 -6.56 17.70
CA PRO A 382 -6.59 -5.32 17.14
C PRO A 382 -5.90 -5.00 15.79
N PRO A 383 -6.65 -4.59 14.73
CA PRO A 383 -6.07 -4.38 13.40
C PRO A 383 -4.92 -3.40 13.36
N HIS A 384 -4.93 -2.39 14.23
CA HIS A 384 -3.85 -1.44 14.33
C HIS A 384 -2.53 -2.07 14.80
N GLN A 385 -2.61 -3.06 15.70
CA GLN A 385 -1.46 -3.78 16.21
C GLN A 385 -0.99 -4.76 15.14
N ALA A 386 -1.92 -5.44 14.47
CA ALA A 386 -1.60 -6.27 13.32
C ALA A 386 -0.88 -5.49 12.21
N LEU A 387 -1.34 -4.28 11.89
CA LEU A 387 -0.71 -3.41 10.92
C LEU A 387 0.69 -2.95 11.36
N GLU A 388 0.90 -2.65 12.66
CA GLU A 388 2.24 -2.34 13.19
C GLU A 388 3.18 -3.54 13.09
N LEU A 389 2.71 -4.74 13.40
CA LEU A 389 3.49 -5.98 13.23
C LEU A 389 3.81 -6.22 11.75
N PHE A 390 2.86 -5.96 10.86
CA PHE A 390 3.08 -6.05 9.41
C PHE A 390 4.14 -5.03 8.95
N ARG A 391 4.04 -3.78 9.41
CA ARG A 391 5.01 -2.71 9.09
C ARG A 391 6.39 -2.96 9.69
N SER A 392 6.49 -3.64 10.82
CA SER A 392 7.78 -4.02 11.42
C SER A 392 8.46 -5.19 10.70
N GLY A 393 7.84 -5.74 9.65
CA GLY A 393 8.37 -6.85 8.87
C GLY A 393 7.94 -8.22 9.37
N GLN A 394 7.06 -8.32 10.38
CA GLN A 394 6.55 -9.61 10.80
C GLN A 394 5.70 -10.22 9.67
N ARG A 395 5.94 -11.51 9.39
CA ARG A 395 5.22 -12.30 8.40
C ARG A 395 4.77 -13.64 8.98
N THR A 396 3.74 -14.20 8.39
CA THR A 396 3.23 -15.54 8.67
C THR A 396 3.83 -16.51 7.65
N PRO A 397 4.56 -17.55 8.10
CA PRO A 397 5.09 -18.60 7.22
C PRO A 397 3.97 -19.27 6.42
N ALA A 398 4.28 -19.67 5.18
CA ALA A 398 3.30 -20.27 4.28
C ALA A 398 2.70 -21.57 4.86
N GLU A 399 3.48 -22.34 5.62
CA GLU A 399 3.01 -23.59 6.25
C GLU A 399 1.84 -23.36 7.22
N LYS A 400 1.70 -22.16 7.80
CA LYS A 400 0.59 -21.85 8.72
C LYS A 400 -0.76 -21.68 8.01
N PHE A 401 -0.77 -21.69 6.69
CA PHE A 401 -1.98 -21.68 5.85
C PHE A 401 -2.27 -23.04 5.21
N ALA A 402 -1.44 -24.06 5.45
CA ALA A 402 -1.78 -25.42 5.10
C ALA A 402 -2.80 -25.94 6.12
N GLY A 403 -4.00 -26.29 5.64
CA GLY A 403 -5.05 -26.88 6.46
C GLY A 403 -4.70 -28.27 6.98
#